data_AF-A0A1G9NEQ0-F1
#
_entry.id   AF-A0A1G9NEQ0-F1
#
_cell.length_a   1.000
_cell.length_b   1.000
_cell.length_c   1.000
_cell.angle_alpha   90.00
_cell.angle_beta   90.00
_cell.angle_gamma   90.00
#
_symmetry.space_group_name_H-M   'P 1'
#
loop_
_entity.id
_entity.type
_entity.pdbx_description
1 polymer ?
#
loop_
_entity_poly.entity_id
_entity_poly.type
_entity_poly.pdbx_seq_one_letter_code
_entity_poly.pdbx_strand_id
1 'polypeptide(L)'
;MSTLLTESDESLLNSNLLLLEGAGVCLLNDIELDDVKDAITDDIAAFRARPLTTLAALRDPDDNPLFASVWCDTCPRERTTLRDLEECATELCAALGAPLREFVVFPDPDSRSTGSLRLRVGEWDVADVDYDLTSSGPGAGSAELDLIAATVPSGVTAVTFEHDDLDAHSVTLFLRNGGDAVELVSAIERELA
;
A
#
# COMPACT_ATOMS: atom_id res chain seq x y z
N MET A 1 2.37 -29.33 -10.61
CA MET A 1 1.19 -28.67 -11.22
C MET A 1 1.70 -27.82 -12.36
N SER A 2 0.92 -27.62 -13.42
CA SER A 2 1.34 -26.75 -14.53
C SER A 2 1.49 -25.32 -14.01
N THR A 3 2.68 -24.73 -14.15
CA THR A 3 3.01 -23.34 -13.84
C THR A 3 2.67 -22.39 -14.99
N LEU A 4 1.83 -22.84 -15.93
CA LEU A 4 1.42 -22.04 -17.08
C LEU A 4 0.01 -21.52 -16.84
N LEU A 5 -0.19 -20.23 -17.11
CA LEU A 5 -1.50 -19.59 -17.12
C LEU A 5 -2.41 -20.28 -18.15
N THR A 6 -3.65 -20.54 -17.75
CA THR A 6 -4.70 -21.00 -18.65
C THR A 6 -5.38 -19.82 -19.33
N GLU A 7 -6.15 -20.05 -20.40
CA GLU A 7 -6.98 -18.99 -21.03
C GLU A 7 -7.94 -18.33 -20.02
N SER A 8 -8.43 -19.10 -19.03
CA SER A 8 -9.27 -18.56 -17.96
C SER A 8 -8.49 -17.63 -17.03
N ASP A 9 -7.23 -17.96 -16.73
CA ASP A 9 -6.37 -17.12 -15.89
C ASP A 9 -6.00 -15.83 -16.64
N GLU A 10 -5.74 -15.90 -17.94
CA GLU A 10 -5.48 -14.69 -18.75
C GLU A 10 -6.71 -13.77 -18.84
N SER A 11 -7.91 -14.34 -18.98
CA SER A 11 -9.14 -13.55 -18.95
C SER A 11 -9.36 -12.89 -17.60
N LEU A 12 -9.04 -13.60 -16.50
CA LEU A 12 -9.14 -13.08 -15.14
C LEU A 12 -8.12 -11.96 -14.92
N LEU A 13 -6.87 -12.16 -15.35
CA LEU A 13 -5.81 -11.15 -15.29
C LEU A 13 -6.22 -9.86 -15.99
N ASN A 14 -6.61 -9.95 -17.26
CA ASN A 14 -6.98 -8.77 -18.04
C ASN A 14 -8.17 -8.01 -17.44
N SER A 15 -9.17 -8.73 -16.92
CA SER A 15 -10.35 -8.10 -16.31
C SER A 15 -9.99 -7.34 -15.04
N ASN A 16 -9.10 -7.89 -14.22
CA ASN A 16 -8.67 -7.25 -12.98
C ASN A 16 -7.68 -6.11 -13.22
N LEU A 17 -6.79 -6.22 -14.21
CA LEU A 17 -5.93 -5.10 -14.63
C LEU A 17 -6.75 -3.89 -15.08
N LEU A 18 -7.82 -4.11 -15.85
CA LEU A 18 -8.74 -3.03 -16.26
C LEU A 18 -9.45 -2.39 -15.07
N LEU A 19 -9.83 -3.17 -14.06
CA LEU A 19 -10.48 -2.67 -12.85
C LEU A 19 -9.51 -1.82 -12.00
N LEU A 20 -8.27 -2.28 -11.84
CA LEU A 20 -7.20 -1.54 -11.18
C LEU A 20 -6.90 -0.23 -11.92
N GLU A 21 -6.73 -0.29 -13.24
CA GLU A 21 -6.46 0.88 -14.08
C GLU A 21 -7.59 1.92 -13.99
N GLY A 22 -8.85 1.49 -14.01
CA GLY A 22 -10.01 2.38 -13.83
C GLY A 22 -9.98 3.15 -12.51
N ALA A 23 -9.49 2.51 -11.44
CA ALA A 23 -9.32 3.15 -10.13
C ALA A 23 -8.01 3.97 -9.99
N GLY A 24 -7.17 4.00 -11.03
CA GLY A 24 -5.89 4.73 -11.04
C GLY A 24 -4.69 3.94 -10.53
N VAL A 25 -4.81 2.62 -10.39
CA VAL A 25 -3.72 1.70 -10.05
C VAL A 25 -3.21 1.07 -11.35
N CYS A 26 -2.10 1.61 -11.86
CA CYS A 26 -1.51 1.18 -13.14
C CYS A 26 -0.15 0.51 -12.90
N LEU A 27 0.32 -0.28 -13.88
CA LEU A 27 1.70 -0.77 -13.85
C LEU A 27 2.69 0.39 -13.83
N LEU A 28 3.81 0.21 -13.13
CA LEU A 28 4.94 1.14 -13.23
C LEU A 28 5.50 1.15 -14.67
N ASN A 29 6.12 2.27 -15.07
CA ASN A 29 6.51 2.51 -16.47
C ASN A 29 7.45 1.45 -17.07
N ASP A 30 8.26 0.79 -16.25
CA ASP A 30 9.24 -0.21 -16.67
C ASP A 30 8.74 -1.65 -16.48
N ILE A 31 7.48 -1.83 -16.07
CA ILE A 31 6.86 -3.14 -15.84
C ILE A 31 6.02 -3.54 -17.05
N GLU A 32 6.38 -4.67 -17.65
CA GLU A 32 5.66 -5.29 -18.75
C GLU A 32 4.62 -6.28 -18.23
N LEU A 33 3.64 -6.63 -19.08
CA LEU A 33 2.63 -7.63 -18.72
C LEU A 33 3.26 -9.01 -18.44
N ASP A 34 4.39 -9.32 -19.09
CA ASP A 34 5.08 -10.58 -18.87
C ASP A 34 5.72 -10.64 -17.47
N ASP A 35 6.19 -9.51 -16.91
CA ASP A 35 6.68 -9.46 -15.52
C ASP A 35 5.56 -9.79 -14.53
N VAL A 36 4.34 -9.29 -14.78
CA VAL A 36 3.15 -9.59 -13.97
C VAL A 36 2.81 -11.08 -14.05
N LYS A 37 2.86 -11.67 -15.26
CA LYS A 37 2.58 -13.10 -15.45
C LYS A 37 3.62 -13.98 -14.76
N ASP A 38 4.88 -13.59 -14.81
CA ASP A 38 5.96 -14.29 -14.12
C ASP A 38 5.75 -14.24 -12.60
N ALA A 39 5.46 -13.06 -12.04
CA ALA A 39 5.19 -12.90 -10.61
C ALA A 39 3.94 -13.68 -10.14
N ILE A 40 2.86 -13.72 -10.95
CA ILE A 40 1.68 -14.54 -10.66
C ILE A 40 2.01 -16.03 -10.68
N THR A 41 2.94 -16.45 -11.53
CA THR A 41 3.27 -17.87 -11.69
C THR A 41 3.90 -18.45 -10.42
N ASP A 42 4.61 -17.62 -9.64
CA ASP A 42 5.17 -18.00 -8.35
C ASP A 42 4.07 -18.34 -7.33
N ASP A 43 2.92 -17.66 -7.37
CA ASP A 43 1.75 -17.96 -6.53
C ASP A 43 0.42 -17.96 -7.30
N ILE A 44 0.32 -18.86 -8.27
CA ILE A 44 -0.88 -19.00 -9.10
C ILE A 44 -2.11 -19.45 -8.30
N ALA A 45 -1.90 -20.08 -7.14
CA ALA A 45 -2.98 -20.52 -6.27
C ALA A 45 -3.62 -19.33 -5.53
N ALA A 46 -2.79 -18.42 -4.98
CA ALA A 46 -3.27 -17.18 -4.39
C ALA A 46 -3.99 -16.32 -5.43
N PHE A 47 -3.40 -16.14 -6.63
CA PHE A 47 -4.03 -15.36 -7.69
C PHE A 47 -5.41 -15.88 -8.09
N ARG A 48 -5.58 -17.21 -8.18
CA ARG A 48 -6.89 -17.79 -8.51
C ARG A 48 -7.92 -17.66 -7.38
N ALA A 49 -7.46 -17.58 -6.13
CA ALA A 49 -8.33 -17.44 -4.98
C ALA A 49 -8.75 -15.98 -4.76
N ARG A 50 -7.81 -15.04 -4.91
CA ARG A 50 -7.97 -13.62 -4.59
C ARG A 50 -7.23 -12.73 -5.61
N PRO A 51 -7.72 -12.64 -6.86
CA PRO A 51 -6.95 -12.06 -7.95
C PRO A 51 -6.61 -10.58 -7.75
N LEU A 52 -7.52 -9.74 -7.23
CA LEU A 52 -7.23 -8.33 -7.03
C LEU A 52 -6.22 -8.12 -5.91
N THR A 53 -6.42 -8.76 -4.76
CA THR A 53 -5.53 -8.56 -3.62
C THR A 53 -4.15 -9.16 -3.88
N THR A 54 -4.07 -10.27 -4.61
CA THR A 54 -2.78 -10.83 -5.05
C THR A 54 -2.09 -9.92 -6.07
N LEU A 55 -2.81 -9.41 -7.09
CA LEU A 55 -2.24 -8.48 -8.08
C LEU A 55 -1.68 -7.22 -7.42
N ALA A 56 -2.48 -6.59 -6.56
CA ALA A 56 -2.09 -5.39 -5.83
C ALA A 56 -0.80 -5.57 -5.03
N ALA A 57 -0.53 -6.79 -4.59
CA ALA A 57 0.57 -7.09 -3.70
C ALA A 57 1.79 -7.71 -4.42
N LEU A 58 1.74 -7.85 -5.75
CA LEU A 58 2.87 -8.34 -6.54
C LEU A 58 4.06 -7.40 -6.46
N ARG A 59 5.24 -8.00 -6.36
CA ARG A 59 6.52 -7.31 -6.31
C ARG A 59 7.51 -7.90 -7.31
N ASP A 60 8.48 -7.09 -7.71
CA ASP A 60 9.61 -7.53 -8.52
C ASP A 60 10.64 -8.31 -7.64
N PRO A 61 11.68 -8.91 -8.25
CA PRO A 61 12.72 -9.61 -7.49
C PRO A 61 13.55 -8.74 -6.53
N ASP A 62 13.49 -7.41 -6.68
CA ASP A 62 14.13 -6.42 -5.81
C ASP A 62 13.16 -5.91 -4.71
N ASP A 63 11.99 -6.54 -4.57
CA ASP A 63 10.93 -6.26 -3.59
C ASP A 63 10.18 -4.93 -3.81
N ASN A 64 10.21 -4.38 -5.03
CA ASN A 64 9.43 -3.19 -5.39
C ASN A 64 8.02 -3.57 -5.90
N PRO A 65 6.96 -2.84 -5.53
CA PRO A 65 5.62 -3.06 -6.09
C PRO A 65 5.60 -2.97 -7.61
N LEU A 66 4.87 -3.86 -8.28
CA LEU A 66 4.70 -3.80 -9.74
C LEU A 66 3.74 -2.67 -10.19
N PHE A 67 2.89 -2.21 -9.28
CA PHE A 67 1.86 -1.21 -9.53
C PHE A 67 2.19 0.12 -8.84
N ALA A 68 1.92 1.22 -9.55
CA ALA A 68 1.90 2.56 -8.99
C ALA A 68 0.70 2.74 -8.05
N SER A 69 0.77 3.73 -7.15
CA SER A 69 -0.30 4.01 -6.19
C SER A 69 -0.56 2.85 -5.23
N VAL A 70 0.47 2.06 -4.95
CA VAL A 70 0.45 0.95 -4.00
C VAL A 70 1.59 1.10 -3.00
N TRP A 71 1.28 0.88 -1.73
CA TRP A 71 2.28 0.68 -0.69
C TRP A 71 2.08 -0.67 -0.03
N CYS A 72 3.13 -1.48 0.01
CA CYS A 72 3.14 -2.77 0.69
C CYS A 72 3.97 -2.61 1.96
N ASP A 73 3.36 -2.82 3.13
CA ASP A 73 4.12 -2.84 4.37
C ASP A 73 4.89 -4.16 4.49
N THR A 74 6.18 -4.14 4.14
CA THR A 74 7.07 -5.29 4.29
C THR A 74 7.75 -5.33 5.65
N CYS A 75 7.52 -4.35 6.54
CA CYS A 75 8.15 -4.31 7.84
C CYS A 75 7.53 -5.37 8.76
N PRO A 76 8.27 -6.43 9.14
CA PRO A 76 7.71 -7.50 9.97
C PRO A 76 7.67 -7.13 11.46
N ARG A 77 8.05 -5.90 11.81
CA ARG A 77 8.15 -5.43 13.20
C ARG A 77 7.38 -4.12 13.36
N GLU A 78 6.82 -3.95 14.55
CA GLU A 78 6.23 -2.67 14.94
C GLU A 78 7.27 -1.54 14.82
N ARG A 79 6.84 -0.42 14.24
CA ARG A 79 7.62 0.82 14.11
C ARG A 79 7.71 1.46 15.49
N THR A 80 8.85 1.26 16.16
CA THR A 80 9.07 1.66 17.56
C THR A 80 10.06 2.82 17.69
N THR A 81 10.53 3.36 16.57
CA THR A 81 11.42 4.51 16.54
C THR A 81 10.91 5.59 15.61
N LEU A 82 11.29 6.85 15.86
CA LEU A 82 10.99 7.97 14.97
C LEU A 82 11.57 7.76 13.57
N ARG A 83 12.68 7.04 13.46
CA ARG A 83 13.31 6.71 12.19
C ARG A 83 12.41 5.76 11.39
N ASP A 84 11.82 4.77 12.03
CA ASP A 84 10.90 3.84 11.36
C ASP A 84 9.65 4.59 10.83
N LEU A 85 9.18 5.59 11.58
CA LEU A 85 8.07 6.46 11.15
C LEU A 85 8.46 7.37 9.97
N GLU A 86 9.69 7.91 9.97
CA GLU A 86 10.21 8.71 8.85
C GLU A 86 10.41 7.88 7.58
N GLU A 87 10.94 6.66 7.72
CA GLU A 87 11.07 5.69 6.62
C GLU A 87 9.68 5.34 6.05
N CYS A 88 8.71 5.02 6.92
CA CYS A 88 7.31 4.77 6.54
C CYS A 88 6.67 5.96 5.79
N ALA A 89 6.78 7.17 6.34
CA ALA A 89 6.23 8.38 5.70
C ALA A 89 6.89 8.62 4.32
N THR A 90 8.18 8.32 4.19
CA THR A 90 8.91 8.44 2.92
C THR A 90 8.38 7.45 1.88
N GLU A 91 8.17 6.19 2.26
CA GLU A 91 7.61 5.16 1.40
C GLU A 91 6.17 5.47 0.96
N LEU A 92 5.31 5.90 1.90
CA LEU A 92 3.94 6.32 1.62
C LEU A 92 3.90 7.47 0.61
N CYS A 93 4.74 8.48 0.81
CA CYS A 93 4.84 9.60 -0.13
C CYS A 93 5.33 9.14 -1.52
N ALA A 94 6.32 8.25 -1.55
CA ALA A 94 6.84 7.69 -2.80
C ALA A 94 5.77 6.89 -3.56
N ALA A 95 4.96 6.07 -2.87
CA ALA A 95 3.84 5.34 -3.45
C ALA A 95 2.79 6.27 -4.08
N LEU A 96 2.60 7.46 -3.50
CA LEU A 96 1.73 8.52 -4.02
C LEU A 96 2.39 9.40 -5.09
N GLY A 97 3.65 9.12 -5.46
CA GLY A 97 4.41 9.91 -6.44
C GLY A 97 4.78 11.32 -5.96
N ALA A 98 4.79 11.56 -4.65
CA ALA A 98 5.11 12.85 -4.05
C ALA A 98 6.36 12.74 -3.16
N PRO A 99 7.24 13.74 -3.12
CA PRO A 99 8.37 13.72 -2.19
C PRO A 99 7.92 14.13 -0.78
N LEU A 100 8.41 13.42 0.24
CA LEU A 100 8.42 13.93 1.62
C LEU A 100 9.45 15.07 1.71
N ARG A 101 8.99 16.30 1.95
CA ARG A 101 9.86 17.49 2.03
C ARG A 101 10.33 17.79 3.44
N GLU A 102 9.47 17.56 4.43
CA GLU A 102 9.76 17.83 5.83
C GLU A 102 9.18 16.73 6.71
N PHE A 103 9.97 16.35 7.70
CA PHE A 103 9.59 15.48 8.81
C PHE A 103 10.12 16.12 10.09
N VAL A 104 9.25 16.82 10.82
CA VAL A 104 9.63 17.60 12.01
C VAL A 104 8.98 17.01 13.24
N VAL A 105 9.78 16.65 14.24
CA VAL A 105 9.31 16.00 15.47
C VAL A 105 9.18 17.00 16.62
N PHE A 106 8.07 16.91 17.34
CA PHE A 106 7.74 17.68 18.53
C PHE A 106 7.45 16.71 19.70
N PRO A 107 8.47 16.32 20.48
CA PRO A 107 8.28 15.44 21.62
C PRO A 107 7.46 16.10 22.74
N ASP A 108 6.63 15.30 23.42
CA ASP A 108 5.95 15.78 24.63
C ASP A 108 6.96 16.12 25.73
N PRO A 109 6.67 17.12 26.60
CA PRO A 109 7.49 17.41 27.77
C PRO A 109 7.71 16.15 28.62
N ASP A 110 8.97 15.90 28.96
CA ASP A 110 9.41 14.75 29.78
C ASP A 110 9.12 13.36 29.18
N SER A 111 8.70 13.26 27.91
CA SER A 111 8.52 12.00 27.18
C SER A 111 9.63 11.79 26.14
N ARG A 112 10.04 10.54 25.96
CA ARG A 112 10.96 10.13 24.87
C ARG A 112 10.27 9.30 23.80
N SER A 113 8.99 9.00 23.99
CA SER A 113 8.27 8.00 23.20
C SER A 113 6.92 8.49 22.70
N THR A 114 6.46 9.65 23.15
CA THR A 114 5.21 10.26 22.68
C THR A 114 5.46 11.69 22.21
N GLY A 115 4.59 12.18 21.34
CA GLY A 115 4.60 13.54 20.86
C GLY A 115 3.81 13.66 19.56
N SER A 116 4.12 14.70 18.80
CA SER A 116 3.55 14.93 17.47
C SER A 116 4.66 15.08 16.44
N LEU A 117 4.34 14.78 15.19
CA LEU A 117 5.18 14.99 14.03
C LEU A 117 4.43 15.84 13.01
N ARG A 118 5.16 16.69 12.29
CA ARG A 118 4.67 17.46 11.15
C ARG A 118 5.31 16.93 9.89
N LEU A 119 4.46 16.60 8.93
CA LEU A 119 4.84 16.16 7.60
C LEU A 119 4.57 17.29 6.62
N ARG A 120 5.46 17.46 5.64
CA ARG A 120 5.15 18.20 4.41
C ARG A 120 5.32 17.29 3.21
N VAL A 121 4.22 16.97 2.55
CA VAL A 121 4.15 16.15 1.36
C VAL A 121 4.03 17.06 0.14
N GLY A 122 4.87 16.85 -0.86
CA GLY A 122 4.90 17.74 -2.02
C GLY A 122 5.22 19.19 -1.60
N GLU A 123 4.67 20.17 -2.31
CA GLU A 123 5.02 21.57 -2.06
C GLU A 123 4.22 22.21 -0.92
N TRP A 124 2.94 21.87 -0.80
CA TRP A 124 1.96 22.62 -0.01
C TRP A 124 1.21 21.80 1.05
N ASP A 125 1.19 20.46 0.93
CA ASP A 125 0.36 19.64 1.80
C ASP A 125 1.09 19.39 3.13
N VAL A 126 0.52 19.89 4.22
CA VAL A 126 1.08 19.79 5.57
C VAL A 126 0.07 19.12 6.48
N ALA A 127 0.53 18.13 7.23
CA ALA A 127 -0.27 17.39 8.18
C ALA A 127 0.49 17.19 9.51
N ASP A 128 -0.25 17.21 10.61
CA ASP A 128 0.25 16.92 11.95
C ASP A 128 -0.30 15.55 12.38
N VAL A 129 0.55 14.69 12.91
CA VAL A 129 0.23 13.31 13.34
C VAL A 129 0.77 13.11 14.75
N ASP A 130 -0.02 12.50 15.62
CA ASP A 130 0.44 12.10 16.94
C ASP A 130 1.19 10.76 16.85
N TYR A 131 2.21 10.57 17.68
CA TYR A 131 2.94 9.29 17.75
C TYR A 131 3.05 8.78 19.19
N ASP A 132 3.00 7.45 19.32
CA ASP A 132 3.31 6.71 20.56
C ASP A 132 4.15 5.46 20.23
N LEU A 133 5.45 5.57 20.48
CA LEU A 133 6.45 4.52 20.25
C LEU A 133 6.40 3.39 21.29
N THR A 134 5.56 3.51 22.34
CA THR A 134 5.39 2.49 23.38
C THR A 134 4.16 1.62 23.17
N SER A 135 3.28 2.05 22.27
CA SER A 135 2.11 1.26 21.92
C SER A 135 2.58 -0.01 21.21
N SER A 136 2.49 -1.14 21.90
CA SER A 136 2.71 -2.48 21.37
C SER A 136 1.48 -3.30 21.68
N GLY A 137 0.63 -3.53 20.68
CA GLY A 137 -0.64 -4.22 20.86
C GLY A 137 -1.69 -3.90 19.80
N PRO A 138 -2.82 -4.61 19.78
CA PRO A 138 -3.92 -4.35 18.85
C PRO A 138 -4.49 -2.95 19.12
N GLY A 139 -4.16 -1.99 18.25
CA GLY A 139 -4.42 -0.55 18.42
C GLY A 139 -3.15 0.34 18.37
N ALA A 140 -1.96 -0.25 18.42
CA ALA A 140 -0.66 0.39 18.15
C ALA A 140 -0.46 0.78 16.68
N GLY A 141 -1.34 0.33 15.79
CA GLY A 141 -1.42 0.75 14.39
C GLY A 141 -1.99 2.16 14.19
N SER A 142 -2.16 2.98 15.24
CA SER A 142 -2.68 4.35 15.06
C SER A 142 -1.70 5.21 14.26
N ALA A 143 -0.41 5.19 14.62
CA ALA A 143 0.57 6.05 13.96
C ALA A 143 0.69 5.76 12.46
N GLU A 144 0.67 4.49 12.05
CA GLU A 144 0.73 4.12 10.62
C GLU A 144 -0.53 4.53 9.86
N LEU A 145 -1.72 4.25 10.40
CA LEU A 145 -2.98 4.67 9.79
C LEU A 145 -3.10 6.20 9.75
N ASP A 146 -2.59 6.89 10.77
CA ASP A 146 -2.55 8.34 10.84
C ASP A 146 -1.52 8.90 9.82
N LEU A 147 -0.38 8.23 9.61
CA LEU A 147 0.57 8.55 8.54
C LEU A 147 -0.04 8.34 7.15
N ILE A 148 -0.74 7.23 6.92
CA ILE A 148 -1.49 6.99 5.69
C ILE A 148 -2.50 8.13 5.48
N ALA A 149 -3.35 8.41 6.48
CA ALA A 149 -4.35 9.47 6.39
C ALA A 149 -3.73 10.87 6.15
N ALA A 150 -2.58 11.15 6.75
CA ALA A 150 -1.86 12.41 6.62
C ALA A 150 -1.17 12.59 5.26
N THR A 151 -0.83 11.49 4.58
CA THR A 151 -0.14 11.51 3.29
C THR A 151 -1.11 11.51 2.11
N VAL A 152 -2.32 10.97 2.28
CA VAL A 152 -3.32 10.86 1.22
C VAL A 152 -3.74 12.25 0.70
N PRO A 153 -3.53 12.54 -0.60
CA PRO A 153 -3.92 13.82 -1.18
C PRO A 153 -5.43 13.92 -1.37
N SER A 154 -5.91 15.16 -1.52
CA SER A 154 -7.32 15.42 -1.83
C SER A 154 -7.75 14.72 -3.12
N GLY A 155 -8.89 14.02 -3.06
CA GLY A 155 -9.41 13.28 -4.22
C GLY A 155 -8.86 11.86 -4.38
N VAL A 156 -8.10 11.37 -3.40
CA VAL A 156 -7.64 9.99 -3.29
C VAL A 156 -8.23 9.35 -2.03
N THR A 157 -8.49 8.05 -2.08
CA THR A 157 -8.90 7.21 -0.95
C THR A 157 -7.86 6.12 -0.74
N ALA A 158 -7.38 5.95 0.48
CA ALA A 158 -6.54 4.81 0.85
C ALA A 158 -7.42 3.62 1.26
N VAL A 159 -7.09 2.43 0.77
CA VAL A 159 -7.76 1.17 1.08
C VAL A 159 -6.69 0.17 1.50
N THR A 160 -6.70 -0.20 2.77
CA THR A 160 -5.72 -1.12 3.36
C THR A 160 -6.36 -2.47 3.65
N PHE A 161 -5.69 -3.55 3.27
CA PHE A 161 -6.08 -4.92 3.59
C PHE A 161 -4.87 -5.77 3.96
N GLU A 162 -5.10 -6.81 4.75
CA GLU A 162 -4.11 -7.83 5.09
C GLU A 162 -4.08 -8.90 3.99
N HIS A 163 -2.89 -9.43 3.68
CA HIS A 163 -2.74 -10.52 2.72
C HIS A 163 -1.76 -11.57 3.24
N ASP A 164 -2.28 -12.51 4.03
CA ASP A 164 -1.52 -13.53 4.78
C ASP A 164 -0.50 -14.37 3.98
N ASP A 165 -0.68 -14.48 2.67
CA ASP A 165 0.15 -15.33 1.80
C ASP A 165 1.35 -14.61 1.17
N LEU A 166 1.41 -13.28 1.26
CA LEU A 166 2.51 -12.50 0.70
C LEU A 166 3.37 -12.00 1.85
N ASP A 167 4.68 -11.86 1.64
CA ASP A 167 5.63 -11.32 2.64
C ASP A 167 5.37 -9.81 2.93
N ALA A 168 4.11 -9.40 3.04
CA ALA A 168 3.60 -8.07 3.38
C ALA A 168 2.64 -8.19 4.57
N HIS A 169 2.82 -7.35 5.59
CA HIS A 169 1.90 -7.26 6.71
C HIS A 169 0.56 -6.65 6.29
N SER A 170 0.61 -5.61 5.45
CA SER A 170 -0.55 -4.95 4.90
C SER A 170 -0.25 -4.42 3.49
N VAL A 171 -1.30 -4.22 2.70
CA VAL A 171 -1.22 -3.62 1.36
C VAL A 171 -2.22 -2.48 1.32
N THR A 172 -1.75 -1.30 0.94
CA THR A 172 -2.54 -0.08 0.82
C THR A 172 -2.59 0.38 -0.63
N LEU A 173 -3.80 0.46 -1.18
CA LEU A 173 -4.07 1.04 -2.49
C LEU A 173 -4.51 2.49 -2.35
N PHE A 174 -3.92 3.38 -3.15
CA PHE A 174 -4.29 4.79 -3.23
C PHE A 174 -5.16 5.02 -4.48
N LEU A 175 -6.47 5.01 -4.28
CA LEU A 175 -7.46 5.02 -5.36
C LEU A 175 -7.92 6.43 -5.68
N ARG A 176 -8.01 6.77 -6.97
CA ARG A 176 -8.60 8.05 -7.38
C ARG A 176 -10.10 8.03 -7.14
N ASN A 177 -10.64 9.03 -6.44
CA ASN A 177 -12.06 9.10 -6.12
C ASN A 177 -12.91 9.07 -7.41
N GLY A 178 -13.89 8.16 -7.46
CA GLY A 178 -14.73 7.95 -8.64
C GLY A 178 -15.56 6.68 -8.52
N GLY A 179 -16.39 6.41 -9.53
CA GLY A 179 -17.20 5.18 -9.59
C GLY A 179 -16.34 3.92 -9.65
N ASP A 180 -15.26 3.95 -10.42
CA ASP A 180 -14.34 2.82 -10.60
C ASP A 180 -13.63 2.45 -9.30
N ALA A 181 -13.25 3.43 -8.47
CA ALA A 181 -12.72 3.17 -7.14
C ALA A 181 -13.74 2.47 -6.23
N VAL A 182 -15.00 2.91 -6.25
CA VAL A 182 -16.07 2.25 -5.46
C VAL A 182 -16.30 0.81 -5.92
N GLU A 183 -16.24 0.57 -7.23
CA GLU A 183 -16.35 -0.77 -7.81
C GLU A 183 -15.17 -1.66 -7.39
N LEU A 184 -13.94 -1.14 -7.44
CA LEU A 184 -12.75 -1.85 -7.01
C LEU A 184 -12.80 -2.19 -5.51
N VAL A 185 -13.16 -1.24 -4.64
CA VAL A 185 -13.32 -1.52 -3.20
C VAL A 185 -14.35 -2.61 -2.96
N SER A 186 -15.51 -2.52 -3.62
CA SER A 186 -16.55 -3.55 -3.50
C SER A 186 -16.11 -4.92 -4.04
N ALA A 187 -15.14 -4.96 -4.96
CA ALA A 187 -14.57 -6.21 -5.47
C ALA A 187 -13.56 -6.81 -4.48
N ILE A 188 -12.67 -5.99 -3.91
CA ILE A 188 -11.72 -6.39 -2.88
C ILE A 188 -12.46 -6.91 -1.64
N GLU A 189 -13.48 -6.20 -1.16
CA GLU A 189 -14.30 -6.64 -0.03
C GLU A 189 -14.97 -8.01 -0.27
N ARG A 190 -15.34 -8.31 -1.52
CA ARG A 190 -15.89 -9.63 -1.89
C ARG A 190 -14.83 -10.73 -1.93
N GLU A 191 -13.57 -10.42 -2.24
CA GLU A 191 -12.47 -11.39 -2.21
C GLU A 191 -12.04 -11.72 -0.77
N LEU A 192 -12.23 -10.78 0.16
CA LEU A 192 -11.81 -10.91 1.56
C LEU A 192 -12.91 -11.44 2.52
N ALA A 193 -14.15 -11.58 2.05
CA ALA A 193 -15.30 -12.04 2.83
C ALA A 193 -15.46 -13.57 2.87
#